data_AF-A0A0F7VTX5-F1
#
_entry.id   AF-A0A0F7VTX5-F1
#
_cell.length_a   1.000
_cell.length_b   1.000
_cell.length_c   1.000
_cell.angle_alpha   90.00
_cell.angle_beta   90.00
_cell.angle_gamma   90.00
#
_symmetry.space_group_name_H-M   'P 1'
#
loop_
_entity.id
_entity.type
_entity.pdbx_description
1 polymer ?
#
loop_
_entity_poly.entity_id
_entity_poly.type
_entity_poly.pdbx_seq_one_letter_code
_entity_poly.pdbx_strand_id
1 'polypeptide(L)'
;MVDLAAAVPVDPDDIDGWLDRLMDYHAAHPELLRLLFWEGIEYGTAELPDEAARQQHYAEKVAAVADSQARGVISDAIPARDLLFLLIAMANYATFVPQMSRILVGGEEAARDRLRESVKEAARRLVAT
;
A
#
# COMPACT_ATOMS: atom_id res chain seq x y z
N MET A 1 -3.01 13.06 9.37
CA MET A 1 -3.09 11.80 8.59
C MET A 1 -2.14 11.84 7.39
N VAL A 2 -2.14 12.92 6.60
CA VAL A 2 -1.25 13.06 5.43
C VAL A 2 0.24 12.97 5.77
N ASP A 3 0.70 13.63 6.84
CA ASP A 3 2.13 13.57 7.23
C ASP A 3 2.62 12.14 7.51
N LEU A 4 1.81 11.35 8.23
CA LEU A 4 2.12 9.94 8.50
C LEU A 4 2.07 9.09 7.22
N ALA A 5 1.17 9.42 6.28
CA ALA A 5 1.03 8.71 5.01
C ALA A 5 2.13 9.07 3.99
N ALA A 6 2.82 10.19 4.18
CA ALA A 6 3.93 10.66 3.36
C ALA A 6 5.30 10.12 3.82
N ALA A 7 5.38 9.47 4.99
CA ALA A 7 6.64 9.02 5.58
C ALA A 7 7.37 7.94 4.78
N VAL A 8 6.65 7.16 3.97
CA VAL A 8 7.22 6.19 3.03
C VAL A 8 6.79 6.57 1.60
N PRO A 9 7.61 7.36 0.89
CA PRO A 9 7.36 7.71 -0.50
C PRO A 9 7.21 6.45 -1.38
N VAL A 10 6.31 6.53 -2.36
CA VAL A 10 6.15 5.46 -3.36
C VAL A 10 7.37 5.42 -4.26
N ASP A 11 7.89 4.22 -4.47
CA ASP A 11 9.10 3.99 -5.24
C ASP A 11 8.89 2.74 -6.12
N PRO A 12 8.34 2.92 -7.34
CA PRO A 12 8.03 1.79 -8.22
C PRO A 12 9.27 1.20 -8.90
N ASP A 13 10.38 1.94 -8.92
CA ASP A 13 11.66 1.47 -9.48
C ASP A 13 12.33 0.44 -8.54
N ASP A 14 12.06 0.52 -7.24
CA ASP A 14 12.43 -0.47 -6.22
C ASP A 14 11.19 -1.01 -5.49
N ILE A 15 10.38 -1.80 -6.21
CA ILE A 15 9.10 -2.31 -5.68
C ILE A 15 9.29 -3.13 -4.38
N ASP A 16 10.37 -3.92 -4.30
CA ASP A 16 10.65 -4.77 -3.15
C ASP A 16 11.06 -3.93 -1.94
N GLY A 17 12.00 -2.99 -2.12
CA GLY A 17 12.45 -2.13 -1.03
C GLY A 17 11.40 -1.10 -0.61
N TRP A 18 10.54 -0.65 -1.52
CA TRP A 18 9.36 0.15 -1.17
C TRP A 18 8.39 -0.63 -0.28
N LEU A 19 8.04 -1.86 -0.67
CA LEU A 19 7.13 -2.70 0.10
C LEU A 19 7.68 -3.06 1.47
N ASP A 20 8.98 -3.35 1.56
CA ASP A 20 9.62 -3.62 2.86
C ASP A 20 9.54 -2.41 3.79
N ARG A 21 9.92 -1.22 3.31
CA ARG A 21 9.80 0.04 4.07
C ARG A 21 8.36 0.32 4.49
N LEU A 22 7.39 0.08 3.60
CA LEU A 22 5.98 0.34 3.86
C LEU A 22 5.43 -0.60 4.95
N MET A 23 5.70 -1.90 4.84
CA MET A 23 5.27 -2.89 5.83
C MET A 23 5.93 -2.67 7.20
N ASP A 24 7.22 -2.31 7.21
CA ASP A 24 7.94 -1.99 8.45
C ASP A 24 7.38 -0.74 9.12
N TYR A 25 7.11 0.31 8.34
CA TYR A 25 6.50 1.54 8.84
C TYR A 25 5.11 1.28 9.43
N HIS A 26 4.26 0.49 8.76
CA HIS A 26 2.95 0.13 9.30
C HIS A 26 3.03 -0.71 10.57
N ALA A 27 4.02 -1.59 10.69
CA ALA A 27 4.26 -2.35 11.91
C ALA A 27 4.72 -1.47 13.08
N ALA A 28 5.55 -0.45 12.79
CA ALA A 28 6.01 0.53 13.78
C ALA A 28 4.94 1.57 14.16
N HIS A 29 4.01 1.88 13.26
CA HIS A 29 2.97 2.90 13.41
C HIS A 29 1.55 2.33 13.19
N PRO A 30 1.09 1.38 14.01
CA PRO A 30 -0.20 0.71 13.82
C PRO A 30 -1.41 1.66 13.91
N GLU A 31 -1.26 2.81 14.58
CA GLU A 31 -2.27 3.86 14.67
C GLU A 31 -2.68 4.42 13.31
N LEU A 32 -1.76 4.47 12.33
CA LEU A 32 -2.06 5.03 11.01
C LEU A 32 -3.14 4.22 10.31
N LEU A 33 -2.93 2.91 10.15
CA LEU A 33 -3.89 2.04 9.47
C LEU A 33 -5.19 1.88 10.26
N ARG A 34 -5.11 1.92 11.60
CA ARG A 34 -6.31 1.92 12.44
C ARG A 34 -7.16 3.16 12.23
N LEU A 35 -6.56 4.36 12.22
CA LEU A 35 -7.28 5.61 11.96
C LEU A 35 -7.81 5.68 10.54
N LEU A 36 -7.03 5.22 9.55
CA LEU A 36 -7.48 5.15 8.15
C LEU A 36 -8.71 4.25 7.98
N PHE A 37 -8.74 3.10 8.67
CA PHE A 37 -9.90 2.21 8.64
C PHE A 37 -11.12 2.84 9.31
N TRP A 38 -10.94 3.49 10.47
CA TRP A 38 -12.02 4.23 11.13
C TRP A 38 -12.58 5.36 10.28
N GLU A 39 -11.72 6.14 9.60
CA GLU A 39 -12.15 7.20 8.67
C GLU A 39 -13.02 6.62 7.54
N GLY A 40 -12.64 5.46 6.98
CA GLY A 40 -13.44 4.76 5.97
C GLY A 40 -14.80 4.27 6.48
N ILE A 41 -14.90 3.84 7.74
CA ILE A 41 -16.19 3.46 8.36
C ILE A 41 -17.06 4.69 8.62
N GLU A 42 -16.48 5.76 9.16
CA GLU A 42 -17.20 6.96 9.59
C GLU A 42 -17.73 7.76 8.41
N TYR A 43 -16.88 8.05 7.43
CA TYR A 43 -17.23 8.91 6.30
C TYR A 43 -17.75 8.12 5.09
N GLY A 44 -17.44 6.83 4.98
CA GLY A 44 -17.82 6.02 3.82
C GLY A 44 -17.31 6.62 2.51
N THR A 45 -18.24 7.10 1.67
CA THR A 45 -17.94 7.80 0.41
C THR A 45 -18.30 9.29 0.43
N ALA A 46 -18.58 9.84 1.62
CA ALA A 46 -18.81 11.27 1.78
C ALA A 46 -17.49 12.04 1.67
N GLU A 47 -17.60 13.34 1.41
CA GLU A 47 -16.45 14.24 1.36
C GLU A 47 -15.71 14.26 2.71
N LEU A 48 -14.38 14.22 2.66
CA LEU A 48 -13.54 14.30 3.85
C LEU A 48 -13.30 15.76 4.29
N PRO A 49 -13.11 16.03 5.60
CA PRO A 49 -12.86 17.39 6.11
C PRO A 49 -11.66 18.14 5.49
N ASP A 50 -10.68 17.40 4.94
CA ASP A 50 -9.49 17.94 4.25
C ASP A 50 -9.23 17.18 2.94
N GLU A 51 -10.28 17.03 2.14
CA GLU A 51 -10.23 16.23 0.91
C GLU A 51 -9.26 16.80 -0.13
N ALA A 52 -9.11 18.12 -0.25
CA ALA A 52 -8.17 18.72 -1.19
C ALA A 52 -6.72 18.30 -0.92
N ALA A 53 -6.29 18.33 0.36
CA ALA A 53 -4.96 17.84 0.72
C ALA A 53 -4.82 16.32 0.47
N ARG A 54 -5.90 15.55 0.68
CA ARG A 54 -5.91 14.11 0.41
C ARG A 54 -5.78 13.81 -1.09
N GLN A 55 -6.49 14.55 -1.93
CA GLN A 55 -6.41 14.43 -3.38
C GLN A 55 -5.01 14.75 -3.88
N GLN A 56 -4.41 15.84 -3.40
CA GLN A 56 -3.04 16.21 -3.74
C GLN A 56 -2.04 15.11 -3.34
N HIS A 57 -2.15 14.59 -2.11
CA HIS A 57 -1.31 13.51 -1.63
C HIS A 57 -1.40 12.26 -2.51
N TYR A 58 -2.60 11.84 -2.92
CA TYR A 58 -2.76 10.69 -3.81
C TYR A 58 -2.30 10.99 -5.24
N ALA A 59 -2.52 12.20 -5.75
CA ALA A 59 -2.05 12.60 -7.08
C ALA A 59 -0.53 12.49 -7.20
N GLU A 60 0.22 12.89 -6.17
CA GLU A 60 1.68 12.74 -6.11
C GLU A 60 2.14 11.27 -6.17
N LYS A 61 1.48 10.39 -5.40
CA LYS A 61 1.78 8.96 -5.41
C LYS A 61 1.46 8.30 -6.75
N VAL A 62 0.34 8.69 -7.37
CA VAL A 62 -0.05 8.19 -8.70
C VAL A 62 0.93 8.69 -9.76
N ALA A 63 1.40 9.93 -9.67
CA ALA A 63 2.37 10.50 -10.61
C ALA A 63 3.71 9.73 -10.57
N ALA A 64 4.18 9.30 -9.39
CA ALA A 64 5.37 8.47 -9.27
C ALA A 64 5.23 7.13 -10.02
N VAL A 65 4.08 6.44 -9.85
CA VAL A 65 3.81 5.19 -10.58
C VAL A 65 3.72 5.43 -12.08
N ALA A 66 3.01 6.49 -12.50
CA ALA A 66 2.86 6.83 -13.91
C ALA A 66 4.19 7.19 -14.59
N ASP A 67 5.12 7.85 -13.87
CA ASP A 67 6.47 8.12 -14.38
C ASP A 67 7.25 6.84 -14.66
N SER A 68 7.28 5.90 -13.71
CA SER A 68 7.95 4.59 -13.91
C SER A 68 7.32 3.80 -15.06
N GLN A 69 6.00 3.87 -15.24
CA GLN A 69 5.30 3.29 -16.40
C GLN A 69 5.73 3.96 -17.72
N ALA A 70 5.73 5.30 -17.77
CA ALA A 70 6.14 6.05 -18.96
C ALA A 70 7.60 5.81 -19.35
N ARG A 71 8.47 5.56 -18.37
CA ARG A 71 9.87 5.16 -18.58
C ARG A 71 10.04 3.68 -18.92
N GLY A 72 8.98 2.87 -18.88
CA GLY A 72 9.02 1.43 -19.15
C GLY A 72 9.75 0.61 -18.09
N VAL A 73 9.90 1.14 -16.87
CA VAL A 73 10.52 0.41 -15.74
C VAL A 73 9.54 -0.64 -15.19
N ILE A 74 8.26 -0.32 -15.22
CA ILE A 74 7.16 -1.20 -14.85
C ILE A 74 6.10 -1.23 -15.94
N SER A 75 5.30 -2.30 -15.98
CA SER A 75 4.20 -2.47 -16.92
C SER A 75 3.14 -1.38 -16.80
N ASP A 76 2.64 -0.93 -17.95
CA ASP A 76 1.51 -0.01 -18.09
C ASP A 76 0.17 -0.73 -18.36
N ALA A 77 0.16 -2.07 -18.29
CA ALA A 77 -1.04 -2.88 -18.53
C ALA A 77 -2.18 -2.60 -17.52
N ILE A 78 -1.84 -2.15 -16.31
CA ILE A 78 -2.78 -1.68 -15.30
C ILE A 78 -2.58 -0.16 -15.14
N PRO A 79 -3.63 0.68 -15.19
CA PRO A 79 -3.49 2.12 -14.98
C PRO A 79 -2.81 2.46 -13.65
N ALA A 80 -1.90 3.44 -13.62
CA ALA A 80 -1.10 3.83 -12.45
C ALA A 80 -1.90 3.94 -11.13
N ARG A 81 -3.09 4.55 -11.20
CA ARG A 81 -3.97 4.73 -10.02
C ARG A 81 -4.49 3.40 -9.46
N ASP A 82 -4.83 2.47 -10.34
CA ASP A 82 -5.39 1.18 -9.97
C ASP A 82 -4.27 0.28 -9.47
N LEU A 83 -3.11 0.31 -10.13
CA LEU A 83 -1.92 -0.40 -9.69
C LEU A 83 -1.48 0.02 -8.29
N LEU A 84 -1.40 1.33 -8.03
CA LEU A 84 -1.08 1.85 -6.69
C LEU A 84 -2.08 1.35 -5.63
N PHE A 85 -3.38 1.40 -5.94
CA PHE A 85 -4.42 0.94 -5.03
C PHE A 85 -4.27 -0.57 -4.71
N LEU A 86 -4.04 -1.40 -5.73
CA LEU A 86 -3.85 -2.84 -5.57
C LEU A 86 -2.62 -3.18 -4.73
N LEU A 87 -1.49 -2.50 -4.96
CA LEU A 87 -0.25 -2.70 -4.20
C LEU A 87 -0.45 -2.35 -2.72
N ILE A 88 -1.08 -1.21 -2.44
CA ILE A 88 -1.41 -0.79 -1.06
C ILE A 88 -2.37 -1.80 -0.41
N ALA A 89 -3.37 -2.28 -1.14
CA ALA A 89 -4.32 -3.26 -0.63
C ALA A 89 -3.61 -4.55 -0.19
N MET A 90 -2.73 -5.11 -1.04
CA MET A 90 -1.97 -6.32 -0.69
C MET A 90 -1.06 -6.11 0.52
N ALA A 91 -0.37 -4.97 0.60
CA ALA A 91 0.52 -4.65 1.72
C ALA A 91 -0.23 -4.50 3.06
N ASN A 92 -1.45 -3.97 3.04
CA ASN A 92 -2.16 -3.57 4.26
C ASN A 92 -3.21 -4.58 4.73
N TYR A 93 -3.67 -5.48 3.85
CA TYR A 93 -4.85 -6.30 4.13
C TYR A 93 -4.72 -7.15 5.40
N ALA A 94 -3.55 -7.75 5.64
CA ALA A 94 -3.31 -8.54 6.85
C ALA A 94 -3.49 -7.72 8.14
N THR A 95 -3.21 -6.42 8.11
CA THR A 95 -3.41 -5.50 9.24
C THR A 95 -4.88 -5.20 9.50
N PHE A 96 -5.70 -5.13 8.45
CA PHE A 96 -7.14 -4.88 8.59
C PHE A 96 -7.91 -6.10 9.10
N VAL A 97 -7.44 -7.31 8.78
CA VAL A 97 -8.11 -8.57 9.15
C VAL A 97 -7.14 -9.55 9.83
N PRO A 98 -6.57 -9.20 10.99
CA PRO A 98 -5.56 -10.01 11.67
C PRO A 98 -6.07 -11.40 12.06
N GLN A 99 -7.36 -11.53 12.38
CA GLN A 99 -8.01 -12.81 12.64
C GLN A 99 -7.98 -13.73 11.42
N MET A 100 -8.17 -13.18 10.22
CA MET A 100 -8.18 -13.96 8.98
C MET A 100 -6.76 -14.33 8.55
N SER A 101 -5.82 -13.38 8.66
CA SER A 101 -4.40 -13.64 8.43
C SER A 101 -3.90 -14.79 9.33
N ARG A 102 -4.20 -14.74 10.64
CA ARG A 102 -3.83 -15.81 11.57
C ARG A 102 -4.42 -17.17 11.20
N ILE A 103 -5.68 -17.21 10.73
CA ILE A 103 -6.37 -18.46 10.36
C ILE A 103 -5.84 -19.05 9.05
N LEU A 104 -5.56 -18.22 8.04
CA LEU A 104 -5.15 -18.68 6.71
C LEU A 104 -3.64 -18.90 6.57
N VAL A 105 -2.84 -18.04 7.21
CA VAL A 105 -1.39 -17.94 6.97
C VAL A 105 -0.57 -18.55 8.11
N GLY A 106 -1.07 -18.45 9.35
CA GLY A 106 -0.36 -18.82 10.57
C GLY A 106 -0.15 -17.62 11.51
N GLY A 107 0.14 -17.87 12.78
CA GLY A 107 0.34 -16.83 13.81
C GLY A 107 1.82 -16.60 14.19
N GLU A 108 2.68 -17.53 13.80
CA GLU A 108 4.11 -17.56 14.03
C GLU A 108 4.86 -16.52 13.18
N GLU A 109 6.03 -16.12 13.64
CA GLU A 109 6.87 -15.14 12.95
C GLU A 109 7.26 -15.59 11.54
N ALA A 110 7.63 -16.86 11.39
CA ALA A 110 7.94 -17.45 10.08
C ALA A 110 6.77 -17.40 9.08
N ALA A 111 5.51 -17.35 9.56
CA ALA A 111 4.34 -17.18 8.71
C ALA A 111 4.21 -15.73 8.22
N ARG A 112 4.54 -14.75 9.06
CA ARG A 112 4.58 -13.33 8.67
C ARG A 112 5.66 -13.08 7.61
N ASP A 113 6.86 -13.63 7.81
CA ASP A 113 7.96 -13.48 6.85
C ASP A 113 7.64 -14.13 5.51
N ARG A 114 7.04 -15.33 5.52
CA ARG A 114 6.54 -15.98 4.30
C ARG A 114 5.47 -15.16 3.58
N LEU A 115 4.57 -14.52 4.31
CA LEU A 115 3.53 -13.67 3.72
C LEU A 115 4.12 -12.41 3.10
N ARG A 116 5.08 -11.78 3.79
CA ARG A 116 5.85 -10.65 3.25
C ARG A 116 6.49 -11.00 1.90
N GLU A 117 7.17 -12.14 1.82
CA GLU A 117 7.77 -12.59 0.55
C GLU A 117 6.73 -12.90 -0.52
N SER A 118 5.57 -13.44 -0.14
CA SER A 118 4.45 -13.66 -1.07
C SER A 118 3.87 -12.35 -1.64
N VAL A 119 3.76 -11.31 -0.81
CA VAL A 119 3.29 -9.98 -1.23
C VAL A 119 4.27 -9.36 -2.22
N LYS A 120 5.58 -9.44 -1.94
CA LYS A 120 6.63 -8.93 -2.83
C LYS A 120 6.64 -9.67 -4.16
N GLU A 121 6.55 -11.00 -4.14
CA GLU A 121 6.43 -11.80 -5.35
C GLU A 121 5.20 -11.46 -6.19
N ALA A 122 4.04 -11.28 -5.56
CA ALA A 122 2.82 -10.85 -6.25
C ALA A 122 2.99 -9.46 -6.87
N ALA A 123 3.56 -8.51 -6.13
CA ALA A 123 3.84 -7.17 -6.65
C ALA A 123 4.78 -7.19 -7.86
N ARG A 124 5.89 -7.94 -7.79
CA ARG A 124 6.82 -8.12 -8.92
C ARG A 124 6.11 -8.62 -10.17
N ARG A 125 5.18 -9.58 -10.04
CA ARG A 125 4.39 -10.08 -11.17
C ARG A 125 3.42 -9.06 -11.75
N LEU A 126 2.83 -8.21 -10.92
CA LEU A 126 1.92 -7.15 -11.38
C LEU A 126 2.65 -6.04 -12.13
N VAL A 127 3.91 -5.77 -11.79
CA VAL A 127 4.70 -4.68 -12.38
C VAL A 127 5.63 -5.14 -13.51
N ALA A 128 5.76 -6.44 -13.75
CA ALA A 128 6.63 -6.99 -14.79
C ALA A 128 6.15 -6.61 -16.20
N THR A 129 7.07 -6.11 -17.03
CA THR A 129 6.87 -5.72 -18.43
C THR A 129 6.74 -6.91 -19.36
#